data_AF-A0A6A1W2B3-F1
#
_entry.id   AF-A0A6A1W2B3-F1
#
_cell.length_a   1.000
_cell.length_b   1.000
_cell.length_c   1.000
_cell.angle_alpha   90.00
_cell.angle_beta   90.00
_cell.angle_gamma   90.00
#
_symmetry.space_group_name_H-M   'P 1'
#
loop_
_entity.id
_entity.type
_entity.pdbx_description
1 polymer ?
#
loop_
_entity_poly.entity_id
_entity_poly.type
_entity_poly.pdbx_seq_one_letter_code
_entity_poly.pdbx_strand_id
1 'polypeptide(L)'
;MSEAMGYGKIKGSSIFLAEYRFDVSKLEPLVAKPHSPDNRALARECKDVKIDRVYIGSCTGGKIEDFMAAAKVFLASGKKVKVPTFLVPATQKVWMDVYGLQVPGSGGKTCSQIFEEAGCDTPASPTCGACMGGPKDTYARINEPMASLCVTTNRNFPGRMGHREGQIYLASPYTAAASALTGYVTDPRDFMQ
;
A
#
# COMPACT_ATOMS: atom_id res chain seq x y z
N MET A 1 -40.93 -9.99 -2.73
CA MET A 1 -40.40 -8.68 -3.18
C MET A 1 -39.63 -8.09 -2.02
N SER A 2 -38.37 -7.76 -2.27
CA SER A 2 -37.32 -7.47 -1.29
C SER A 2 -37.48 -6.09 -0.64
N GLU A 3 -37.65 -6.06 0.68
CA GLU A 3 -37.28 -4.88 1.48
C GLU A 3 -35.76 -4.89 1.65
N ALA A 4 -35.09 -3.98 0.96
CA ALA A 4 -33.68 -3.72 1.18
C ALA A 4 -33.49 -3.04 2.54
N MET A 5 -32.63 -3.63 3.38
CA MET A 5 -32.15 -3.06 4.64
C MET A 5 -31.61 -1.64 4.39
N GLY A 6 -32.35 -0.63 4.82
CA GLY A 6 -31.93 0.76 4.75
C GLY A 6 -30.79 1.02 5.73
N TYR A 7 -29.57 1.19 5.22
CA TYR A 7 -28.42 1.65 6.01
C TYR A 7 -28.73 2.99 6.69
N GLY A 8 -28.44 3.08 8.00
CA GLY A 8 -28.74 4.23 8.83
C GLY A 8 -28.02 5.50 8.38
N LYS A 9 -28.73 6.37 7.64
CA LYS A 9 -28.28 7.74 7.38
C LYS A 9 -28.54 8.59 8.62
N ILE A 10 -27.61 9.50 8.93
CA ILE A 10 -27.87 10.58 9.88
C ILE A 10 -29.07 11.38 9.34
N LYS A 11 -30.20 11.35 10.06
CA LYS A 11 -31.45 12.03 9.70
C LYS A 11 -31.57 13.35 10.47
N GLY A 12 -32.01 14.42 9.81
CA GLY A 12 -32.36 15.70 10.42
C GLY A 12 -31.20 16.68 10.62
N SER A 13 -31.46 17.78 11.33
CA SER A 13 -30.49 18.81 11.69
C SER A 13 -29.58 18.31 12.82
N SER A 14 -28.52 17.58 12.45
CA SER A 14 -27.50 17.14 13.39
C SER A 14 -26.54 18.28 13.74
N ILE A 15 -26.12 18.34 15.00
CA ILE A 15 -25.17 19.33 15.50
C ILE A 15 -23.80 18.67 15.56
N PHE A 16 -22.82 19.26 14.87
CA PHE A 16 -21.43 18.80 14.86
C PHE A 16 -20.55 19.77 15.65
N LEU A 17 -19.53 19.26 16.34
CA LEU A 17 -18.53 20.10 17.03
C LEU A 17 -17.70 20.93 16.03
N ALA A 18 -17.40 20.35 14.87
CA ALA A 18 -16.68 20.99 13.78
C ALA A 18 -17.08 20.35 12.44
N GLU A 19 -17.09 21.15 11.37
CA GLU A 19 -17.32 20.69 9.99
C GLU A 19 -16.09 21.00 9.14
N TYR A 20 -15.56 19.98 8.45
CA TYR A 20 -14.44 20.12 7.52
C TYR A 20 -14.88 19.68 6.13
N ARG A 21 -14.60 20.51 5.12
CA ARG A 21 -14.91 20.22 3.71
C ARG A 21 -13.63 20.05 2.91
N PHE A 22 -13.55 18.96 2.17
CA PHE A 22 -12.39 18.61 1.36
C PHE A 22 -12.79 18.50 -0.11
N ASP A 23 -12.08 19.23 -0.96
CA ASP A 23 -12.19 19.13 -2.41
C ASP A 23 -11.26 18.03 -2.90
N VAL A 24 -11.83 16.86 -3.23
CA VAL A 24 -11.05 15.68 -3.64
C VAL A 24 -10.29 15.87 -4.95
N SER A 25 -10.72 16.82 -5.79
CA SER A 25 -10.04 17.10 -7.07
C SER A 25 -8.68 17.77 -6.89
N LYS A 26 -8.43 18.34 -5.71
CA LYS A 26 -7.17 19.00 -5.34
C LYS A 26 -6.23 18.09 -4.55
N LEU A 27 -6.63 16.86 -4.27
CA LEU A 27 -5.79 15.91 -3.55
C LEU A 27 -4.71 15.37 -4.47
N GLU A 28 -3.49 15.39 -3.97
CA GLU A 28 -2.32 14.83 -4.64
C GLU A 28 -1.81 13.60 -3.86
N PRO A 29 -1.03 12.72 -4.50
CA PRO A 29 -0.38 11.61 -3.80
C PRO A 29 0.48 12.10 -2.64
N LEU A 30 0.20 11.59 -1.45
CA LEU A 30 0.86 11.94 -0.19
C LEU A 30 1.63 10.73 0.36
N VAL A 31 2.65 11.05 1.15
CA VAL A 31 3.34 10.09 2.03
C VAL A 31 3.37 10.62 3.45
N ALA A 32 3.24 9.74 4.44
CA ALA A 32 3.55 10.07 5.84
C ALA A 32 5.00 9.66 6.12
N LYS A 33 5.85 10.65 6.37
CA LYS A 33 7.27 10.47 6.68
C LYS A 33 7.45 9.92 8.10
N PRO A 34 8.54 9.20 8.38
CA PRO A 34 8.87 8.79 9.73
C PRO A 34 8.94 9.98 10.71
N HIS A 35 8.65 9.82 11.99
CA HIS A 35 8.10 8.64 12.68
C HIS A 35 6.66 8.88 13.18
N SER A 36 5.91 9.75 12.49
CA SER A 36 4.53 10.08 12.83
C SER A 36 3.62 9.95 11.61
N PRO A 37 2.43 9.33 11.73
CA PRO A 37 1.43 9.33 10.66
C PRO A 37 1.00 10.73 10.23
N ASP A 38 1.11 11.72 11.12
CA ASP A 38 0.74 13.11 10.84
C ASP A 38 1.83 13.89 10.08
N ASN A 39 3.04 13.35 9.97
CA ASN A 39 4.16 13.97 9.26
C ASN A 39 4.01 13.80 7.74
N ARG A 40 2.97 14.42 7.18
CA ARG A 40 2.63 14.33 5.75
C ARG A 40 3.56 15.17 4.87
N ALA A 41 3.87 14.66 3.70
CA ALA A 41 4.52 15.37 2.60
C ALA A 41 3.94 14.89 1.26
N LEU A 42 4.07 15.70 0.20
CA LEU A 42 3.70 15.22 -1.13
C LEU A 42 4.72 14.17 -1.59
N ALA A 43 4.24 13.13 -2.28
CA ALA A 43 5.13 12.09 -2.81
C ALA A 43 6.21 12.69 -3.72
N ARG A 44 5.84 13.68 -4.54
CA ARG A 44 6.77 14.39 -5.44
C ARG A 44 7.87 15.19 -4.72
N GLU A 45 7.70 15.54 -3.45
CA GLU A 45 8.68 16.29 -2.64
C GLU A 45 9.67 15.36 -1.95
N CYS A 46 9.46 14.04 -2.03
CA CYS A 46 10.30 13.03 -1.38
C CYS A 46 11.14 12.23 -2.39
N LYS A 47 11.34 12.72 -3.61
CA LYS A 47 11.98 11.96 -4.72
C LYS A 47 13.41 11.51 -4.43
N ASP A 48 14.09 12.21 -3.55
CA ASP A 48 15.44 12.01 -3.06
C ASP A 48 15.52 10.98 -1.91
N VAL A 49 14.36 10.56 -1.37
CA VAL A 49 14.28 9.50 -0.36
C VAL A 49 14.45 8.14 -1.03
N LYS A 50 15.62 7.53 -0.81
CA LYS A 50 15.90 6.15 -1.21
C LYS A 50 15.05 5.18 -0.38
N ILE A 51 14.47 4.19 -1.06
CA ILE A 51 13.72 3.10 -0.46
C ILE A 51 14.50 1.81 -0.66
N ASP A 52 14.66 1.02 0.39
CA ASP A 52 15.36 -0.27 0.33
C ASP A 52 14.41 -1.43 0.05
N ARG A 53 13.12 -1.25 0.35
CA ARG A 53 12.08 -2.26 0.14
C ARG A 53 10.67 -1.67 0.18
N VAL A 54 9.73 -2.41 -0.39
CA VAL A 54 8.31 -2.07 -0.39
C VAL A 54 7.49 -3.19 0.23
N TYR A 55 6.46 -2.83 0.99
CA TYR A 55 5.53 -3.78 1.59
C TYR A 55 4.09 -3.33 1.26
N ILE A 56 3.30 -4.20 0.63
CA ILE A 56 1.90 -3.97 0.19
C ILE A 56 1.02 -5.10 0.78
N GLY A 57 -0.10 -4.80 1.45
CA GLY A 57 -0.77 -5.78 2.31
C GLY A 57 -1.27 -5.35 3.71
N SER A 58 -1.47 -6.33 4.59
CA SER A 58 -1.99 -6.19 5.97
C SER A 58 -3.44 -5.67 6.05
N CYS A 59 -3.91 -5.38 7.26
CA CYS A 59 -5.30 -5.02 7.54
C CYS A 59 -5.75 -3.68 6.93
N THR A 60 -4.81 -2.78 6.61
CA THR A 60 -5.12 -1.43 6.09
C THR A 60 -4.91 -1.28 4.58
N GLY A 61 -4.04 -2.08 3.97
CA GLY A 61 -3.69 -1.99 2.54
C GLY A 61 -3.55 -3.34 1.85
N GLY A 62 -4.30 -4.34 2.30
CA GLY A 62 -4.27 -5.71 1.78
C GLY A 62 -5.61 -6.21 1.26
N LYS A 63 -6.49 -5.32 0.80
CA LYS A 63 -7.72 -5.68 0.09
C LYS A 63 -7.41 -5.92 -1.38
N ILE A 64 -8.33 -6.55 -2.11
CA ILE A 64 -8.11 -6.87 -3.52
C ILE A 64 -7.95 -5.59 -4.36
N GLU A 65 -8.63 -4.51 -4.01
CA GLU A 65 -8.52 -3.21 -4.70
C GLU A 65 -7.11 -2.61 -4.56
N ASP A 66 -6.45 -2.83 -3.41
CA ASP A 66 -5.08 -2.37 -3.18
C ASP A 66 -4.08 -3.12 -4.08
N PHE A 67 -4.24 -4.43 -4.22
CA PHE A 67 -3.43 -5.25 -5.13
C PHE A 67 -3.71 -4.90 -6.59
N MET A 68 -4.98 -4.70 -6.98
CA MET A 68 -5.33 -4.27 -8.33
C MET A 68 -4.74 -2.89 -8.65
N ALA A 69 -4.74 -1.96 -7.69
CA ALA A 69 -4.11 -0.66 -7.84
C ALA A 69 -2.60 -0.79 -8.09
N ALA A 70 -1.89 -1.61 -7.30
CA ALA A 70 -0.47 -1.87 -7.51
C ALA A 70 -0.20 -2.55 -8.86
N ALA A 71 -1.01 -3.56 -9.23
CA ALA A 71 -0.88 -4.29 -10.49
C ALA A 71 -1.05 -3.38 -11.71
N LYS A 72 -1.97 -2.41 -11.66
CA LYS A 72 -2.14 -1.41 -12.74
C LYS A 72 -0.87 -0.59 -12.98
N VAL A 73 -0.18 -0.19 -11.90
CA VAL A 73 1.08 0.58 -12.02
C VAL A 73 2.17 -0.28 -12.65
N PHE A 74 2.31 -1.53 -12.20
CA PHE A 74 3.30 -2.45 -12.78
C PHE A 74 3.03 -2.74 -14.26
N LEU A 75 1.76 -2.98 -14.61
CA LEU A 75 1.34 -3.21 -15.99
C LEU A 75 1.61 -2.00 -16.88
N ALA A 76 1.23 -0.79 -16.44
CA ALA A 76 1.44 0.43 -17.21
C ALA A 76 2.92 0.76 -17.40
N SER A 77 3.74 0.49 -16.39
CA SER A 77 5.19 0.70 -16.44
C SER A 77 5.90 -0.30 -17.35
N GLY A 78 5.52 -1.58 -17.31
CA GLY A 78 6.21 -2.67 -18.01
C GLY A 78 7.64 -2.94 -17.49
N LYS A 79 8.02 -2.37 -16.36
CA LYS A 79 9.34 -2.49 -15.74
C LYS A 79 9.33 -3.48 -14.58
N LYS A 80 10.52 -3.99 -14.24
CA LYS A 80 10.74 -4.80 -13.03
C LYS A 80 11.01 -3.92 -11.81
N VAL A 81 10.62 -4.40 -10.63
CA VAL A 81 10.95 -3.76 -9.36
C VAL A 81 12.47 -3.74 -9.14
N LYS A 82 12.96 -2.65 -8.53
CA LYS A 82 14.38 -2.48 -8.17
C LYS A 82 14.67 -2.89 -6.73
N VAL A 83 13.64 -3.03 -5.92
CA VAL A 83 13.73 -3.34 -4.50
C VAL A 83 12.79 -4.49 -4.14
N PRO A 84 13.14 -5.31 -3.13
CA PRO A 84 12.26 -6.35 -2.63
C PRO A 84 10.87 -5.81 -2.32
N THR A 85 9.85 -6.45 -2.89
CA THR A 85 8.46 -5.99 -2.83
C THR A 85 7.60 -7.11 -2.27
N PHE A 86 7.26 -6.97 -1.00
CA PHE A 86 6.52 -7.97 -0.23
C PHE A 86 5.01 -7.76 -0.36
N LEU A 87 4.28 -8.85 -0.61
CA LEU A 87 2.85 -8.85 -0.84
C LEU A 87 2.14 -9.69 0.23
N VAL A 88 1.26 -9.07 1.03
CA VAL A 88 0.61 -9.73 2.19
C VAL A 88 -0.90 -9.49 2.20
N PRO A 89 -1.70 -10.38 1.59
CA PRO A 89 -3.15 -10.26 1.59
C PRO A 89 -3.78 -10.20 2.98
N ALA A 90 -4.84 -9.42 3.15
CA ALA A 90 -5.49 -9.23 4.45
C ALA A 90 -6.27 -10.47 4.92
N THR A 91 -6.80 -11.27 3.99
CA THR A 91 -7.61 -12.45 4.29
C THR A 91 -7.34 -13.56 3.29
N GLN A 92 -7.74 -14.80 3.63
CA GLN A 92 -7.66 -15.95 2.73
C GLN A 92 -8.44 -15.72 1.44
N LYS A 93 -9.60 -15.06 1.52
CA LYS A 93 -10.37 -14.70 0.33
C LYS A 93 -9.57 -13.80 -0.60
N VAL A 94 -8.95 -12.74 -0.07
CA VAL A 94 -8.14 -11.81 -0.91
C VAL A 94 -6.92 -12.53 -1.47
N TRP A 95 -6.30 -13.43 -0.70
CA TRP A 95 -5.21 -14.26 -1.21
C TRP A 95 -5.67 -15.07 -2.43
N MET A 96 -6.80 -15.79 -2.34
CA MET A 96 -7.38 -16.49 -3.49
C MET A 96 -7.72 -15.54 -4.65
N ASP A 97 -8.29 -14.37 -4.36
CA ASP A 97 -8.66 -13.37 -5.37
C ASP A 97 -7.43 -12.84 -6.13
N VAL A 98 -6.27 -12.68 -5.48
CA VAL A 98 -5.02 -12.25 -6.13
C VAL A 98 -4.57 -13.25 -7.20
N TYR A 99 -4.81 -14.54 -6.99
CA TYR A 99 -4.49 -15.59 -7.96
C TYR A 99 -5.62 -15.84 -8.97
N GLY A 100 -6.88 -15.60 -8.59
CA GLY A 100 -8.05 -15.98 -9.38
C GLY A 100 -8.69 -14.86 -10.19
N LEU A 101 -8.60 -13.60 -9.75
CA LEU A 101 -9.23 -12.47 -10.42
C LEU A 101 -8.31 -11.83 -11.44
N GLN A 102 -8.86 -11.60 -12.63
CA GLN A 102 -8.18 -10.88 -13.70
C GLN A 102 -8.20 -9.38 -13.42
N VAL A 103 -7.09 -8.72 -13.72
CA VAL A 103 -6.99 -7.26 -13.63
C VAL A 103 -7.64 -6.65 -14.88
N PRO A 104 -8.60 -5.72 -14.75
CA PRO A 104 -9.20 -5.08 -15.90
C PRO A 104 -8.14 -4.39 -16.78
N GLY A 105 -8.19 -4.63 -18.09
CA GLY A 105 -7.23 -4.06 -19.04
C GLY A 105 -5.88 -4.79 -19.13
N SER A 106 -5.67 -5.89 -18.39
CA SER A 106 -4.41 -6.64 -18.40
C SER A 106 -4.30 -7.72 -19.51
N GLY A 107 -5.31 -7.83 -20.37
CA GLY A 107 -5.37 -8.93 -21.34
C GLY A 107 -5.66 -10.30 -20.71
N GLY A 108 -6.34 -10.32 -19.56
CA GLY A 108 -6.72 -11.56 -18.87
C GLY A 108 -5.71 -12.05 -17.82
N LYS A 109 -4.68 -11.26 -17.53
CA LYS A 109 -3.71 -11.57 -16.46
C LYS A 109 -4.29 -11.32 -15.08
N THR A 110 -3.95 -12.19 -14.15
CA THR A 110 -4.28 -12.04 -12.72
C THR A 110 -3.29 -11.13 -12.01
N CYS A 111 -3.61 -10.70 -10.78
CA CYS A 111 -2.69 -9.88 -10.00
C CYS A 111 -1.36 -10.63 -9.76
N SER A 112 -1.43 -11.92 -9.42
CA SER A 112 -0.24 -12.74 -9.17
C SER A 112 0.71 -12.81 -10.37
N GLN A 113 0.17 -13.00 -11.58
CA GLN A 113 0.97 -13.05 -12.82
C GLN A 113 1.67 -11.72 -13.09
N ILE A 114 0.97 -10.59 -12.90
CA ILE A 114 1.56 -9.27 -13.08
C ILE A 114 2.67 -9.02 -12.04
N PHE A 115 2.46 -9.44 -10.80
CA PHE A 115 3.47 -9.32 -9.74
C PHE A 115 4.71 -10.17 -10.00
N GLU A 116 4.53 -11.40 -10.48
CA GLU A 116 5.62 -12.29 -10.87
C GLU A 116 6.42 -11.71 -12.05
N GLU A 117 5.74 -11.21 -13.09
CA GLU A 117 6.39 -10.56 -14.23
C GLU A 117 7.18 -9.30 -13.82
N ALA A 118 6.65 -8.53 -12.88
CA ALA A 118 7.30 -7.36 -12.29
C ALA A 118 8.47 -7.74 -11.36
N GLY A 119 8.61 -9.00 -10.95
CA GLY A 119 9.66 -9.48 -10.06
C GLY A 119 9.41 -9.22 -8.57
N CYS A 120 8.15 -9.07 -8.16
CA CYS A 120 7.76 -9.02 -6.75
C CYS A 120 7.92 -10.40 -6.09
N ASP A 121 8.00 -10.42 -4.75
CA ASP A 121 7.95 -11.67 -4.00
C ASP A 121 6.57 -12.32 -4.13
N THR A 122 6.54 -13.65 -4.11
CA THR A 122 5.27 -14.41 -4.14
C THR A 122 4.36 -13.98 -2.99
N PRO A 123 3.06 -13.70 -3.25
CA PRO A 123 2.10 -13.34 -2.22
C PRO A 123 2.11 -14.31 -1.04
N ALA A 124 2.47 -13.80 0.14
CA ALA A 124 2.52 -14.59 1.35
C ALA A 124 1.13 -15.02 1.79
N SER A 125 1.05 -16.08 2.61
CA SER A 125 -0.20 -16.39 3.29
C SER A 125 -0.67 -15.20 4.15
N PRO A 126 -1.99 -14.97 4.27
CA PRO A 126 -2.53 -13.88 5.06
C PRO A 126 -1.99 -13.85 6.48
N THR A 127 -1.34 -12.74 6.85
CA THR A 127 -0.74 -12.55 8.17
C THR A 127 -0.58 -11.06 8.48
N CYS A 128 -0.40 -10.72 9.75
CA CYS A 128 0.02 -9.37 10.12
C CYS A 128 1.48 -9.10 9.74
N GLY A 129 2.32 -10.14 9.67
CA GLY A 129 3.73 -10.06 9.29
C GLY A 129 4.47 -8.88 9.96
N ALA A 130 5.26 -8.17 9.16
CA ALA A 130 6.01 -7.00 9.60
C ALA A 130 5.18 -5.91 10.29
N CYS A 131 3.87 -5.78 10.00
CA CYS A 131 3.02 -4.74 10.61
C CYS A 131 2.88 -4.87 12.14
N MET A 132 3.04 -6.09 12.69
CA MET A 132 2.94 -6.36 14.13
C MET A 132 4.29 -6.24 14.87
N GLY A 133 5.42 -6.26 14.16
CA GLY A 133 6.74 -6.17 14.78
C GLY A 133 7.17 -7.42 15.56
N GLY A 134 6.86 -8.62 15.03
CA GLY A 134 7.19 -9.91 15.67
C GLY A 134 8.70 -10.25 15.75
N PRO A 135 9.03 -11.52 16.08
CA PRO A 135 10.43 -11.99 16.20
C PRO A 135 11.24 -11.85 14.90
N LYS A 136 12.57 -12.05 14.96
CA LYS A 136 13.50 -11.76 13.86
C LYS A 136 13.17 -12.45 12.53
N ASP A 137 12.52 -13.60 12.59
CA ASP A 137 12.07 -14.42 11.45
C ASP A 137 10.69 -14.03 10.91
N THR A 138 10.05 -13.01 11.50
CA THR A 138 8.76 -12.50 11.02
C THR A 138 8.88 -12.07 9.55
N TYR A 139 7.95 -12.56 8.73
CA TYR A 139 7.92 -12.27 7.31
C TYR A 139 8.00 -10.76 7.03
N ALA A 140 8.96 -10.39 6.18
CA ALA A 140 9.26 -9.03 5.76
C ALA A 140 9.56 -8.04 6.91
N ARG A 141 9.99 -8.49 8.09
CA ARG A 141 10.43 -7.60 9.19
C ARG A 141 11.62 -6.73 8.77
N ILE A 142 11.69 -5.47 9.21
CA ILE A 142 12.93 -4.68 9.12
C ILE A 142 13.89 -5.24 10.18
N ASN A 143 14.96 -5.93 9.80
CA ASN A 143 15.97 -6.41 10.76
C ASN A 143 17.14 -5.44 10.95
N GLU A 144 17.45 -4.64 9.92
CA GLU A 144 18.59 -3.69 9.87
C GLU A 144 18.09 -2.23 9.72
N PRO A 145 18.91 -1.21 9.98
CA PRO A 145 18.53 0.20 9.76
C PRO A 145 18.35 0.51 8.27
N MET A 146 17.10 0.41 7.79
CA MET A 146 16.72 0.62 6.38
C MET A 146 15.47 1.49 6.24
N ALA A 147 15.30 2.10 5.07
CA ALA A 147 14.09 2.80 4.68
C ALA A 147 13.12 1.86 3.95
N SER A 148 11.87 1.83 4.40
CA SER A 148 10.82 0.98 3.89
C SER A 148 9.60 1.82 3.56
N LEU A 149 9.05 1.65 2.36
CA LEU A 149 7.77 2.26 1.98
C LEU A 149 6.67 1.22 2.14
N CYS A 150 5.62 1.57 2.89
CA CYS A 150 4.61 0.62 3.33
C CYS A 150 3.21 1.17 3.08
N VAL A 151 2.35 0.35 2.48
CA VAL A 151 0.91 0.65 2.26
C VAL A 151 0.06 0.22 3.45
N THR A 152 0.69 -0.40 4.44
CA THR A 152 0.08 -1.50 5.20
C THR A 152 0.10 -1.30 6.69
N THR A 153 0.83 -0.27 7.11
CA THR A 153 0.86 0.15 8.48
C THR A 153 0.21 1.52 8.50
N ASN A 154 -0.85 1.70 9.28
CA ASN A 154 -1.37 3.03 9.60
C ASN A 154 -0.48 3.77 10.62
N ARG A 155 0.70 3.21 10.90
CA ARG A 155 1.58 3.53 12.02
C ARG A 155 3.03 3.33 11.59
N ASN A 156 3.85 4.35 11.74
CA ASN A 156 5.28 4.35 11.38
C ASN A 156 6.19 4.75 12.57
N PHE A 157 5.74 4.47 13.79
CA PHE A 157 6.52 4.71 15.01
C PHE A 157 7.86 3.93 14.97
N PRO A 158 8.91 4.41 15.67
CA PRO A 158 10.20 3.73 15.69
C PRO A 158 10.06 2.29 16.20
N GLY A 159 10.64 1.33 15.47
CA GLY A 159 10.59 -0.09 15.81
C GLY A 159 9.27 -0.80 15.49
N ARG A 160 8.27 -0.11 14.92
CA ARG A 160 6.94 -0.70 14.66
C ARG A 160 7.00 -1.93 13.76
N MET A 161 7.88 -1.93 12.75
CA MET A 161 8.05 -3.04 11.82
C MET A 161 9.37 -3.80 12.02
N GLY A 162 10.04 -3.61 13.16
CA GLY A 162 11.27 -4.30 13.50
C GLY A 162 12.33 -3.39 14.10
N HIS A 163 13.40 -3.10 13.35
CA HIS A 163 14.52 -2.30 13.84
C HIS A 163 14.09 -0.87 14.22
N ARG A 164 14.62 -0.35 15.33
CA ARG A 164 14.21 0.95 15.89
C ARG A 164 14.58 2.13 14.98
N GLU A 165 15.69 2.00 14.27
CA GLU A 165 16.17 2.99 13.30
C GLU A 165 15.55 2.78 11.90
N GLY A 166 14.67 1.79 11.73
CA GLY A 166 13.95 1.58 10.49
C GLY A 166 13.05 2.78 10.17
N GLN A 167 13.19 3.34 8.97
CA GLN A 167 12.40 4.47 8.51
C GLN A 167 11.21 3.99 7.70
N ILE A 168 10.01 4.10 8.26
CA ILE A 168 8.78 3.63 7.62
C ILE A 168 8.03 4.82 7.05
N TYR A 169 7.86 4.83 5.73
CA TYR A 169 7.03 5.79 5.02
C TYR A 169 5.67 5.17 4.72
N LEU A 170 4.58 5.86 5.04
CA LEU A 170 3.23 5.37 4.74
C LEU A 170 2.75 5.95 3.42
N ALA A 171 2.21 5.12 2.53
CA ALA A 171 1.79 5.57 1.21
C ALA A 171 0.58 4.78 0.67
N SER A 172 -0.01 5.27 -0.42
CA SER A 172 -1.04 4.53 -1.15
C SER A 172 -0.45 3.34 -1.93
N PRO A 173 -1.25 2.32 -2.32
CA PRO A 173 -0.77 1.20 -3.13
C PRO A 173 -0.12 1.67 -4.45
N TYR A 174 -0.69 2.72 -5.06
CA TYR A 174 -0.13 3.33 -6.27
C TYR A 174 1.28 3.87 -6.05
N THR A 175 1.46 4.69 -5.00
CA THR A 175 2.75 5.31 -4.67
C THR A 175 3.79 4.26 -4.29
N ALA A 176 3.39 3.21 -3.58
CA ALA A 176 4.27 2.12 -3.21
C ALA A 176 4.74 1.30 -4.42
N ALA A 177 3.82 0.95 -5.32
CA ALA A 177 4.16 0.25 -6.56
C ALA A 177 5.10 1.10 -7.45
N ALA A 178 4.82 2.40 -7.59
CA ALA A 178 5.69 3.31 -8.34
C ALA A 178 7.10 3.39 -7.72
N SER A 179 7.18 3.44 -6.40
CA SER A 179 8.46 3.50 -5.70
C SER A 179 9.23 2.18 -5.74
N ALA A 180 8.54 1.04 -5.80
CA ALA A 180 9.17 -0.27 -6.01
C ALA A 180 9.92 -0.33 -7.36
N LEU A 181 9.38 0.33 -8.39
CA LEU A 181 9.97 0.39 -9.73
C LEU A 181 11.19 1.32 -9.81
N THR A 182 11.27 2.34 -8.98
CA THR A 182 12.35 3.35 -9.04
C THR A 182 13.42 3.16 -7.97
N GLY A 183 13.08 2.56 -6.82
CA GLY A 183 13.91 2.49 -5.62
C GLY A 183 13.91 3.77 -4.78
N TYR A 184 13.02 4.72 -5.09
CA TYR A 184 12.87 6.00 -4.39
C TYR A 184 11.40 6.33 -4.21
N VAL A 185 11.03 7.17 -3.24
CA VAL A 185 9.63 7.63 -3.13
C VAL A 185 9.22 8.33 -4.42
N THR A 186 8.19 7.79 -5.08
CA THR A 186 7.81 8.21 -6.43
C THR A 186 6.33 8.53 -6.52
N ASP A 187 6.03 9.62 -7.22
CA ASP A 187 4.65 9.99 -7.53
C ASP A 187 4.06 8.99 -8.54
N PRO A 188 2.94 8.33 -8.24
CA PRO A 188 2.37 7.32 -9.14
C PRO A 188 1.91 7.89 -10.49
N ARG A 189 1.67 9.19 -10.59
CA ARG A 189 1.29 9.85 -11.84
C ARG A 189 2.38 9.77 -12.92
N ASP A 190 3.63 9.49 -12.53
CA ASP A 190 4.73 9.30 -13.48
C ASP A 190 4.59 7.99 -14.30
N PHE A 191 3.71 7.07 -13.88
CA PHE A 191 3.47 5.78 -14.55
C PHE A 191 2.02 5.55 -15.02
N MET A 192 1.09 6.42 -14.65
CA MET A 192 -0.36 6.21 -14.83
C MET A 192 -1.02 7.19 -15.81
N GLN A 193 -0.27 7.67 -16.81
CA GLN A 193 -0.80 8.57 -17.85
C GLN A 193 -1.51 7.81 -18.96
#